data_AF-A0A5S3UVU8-F1
#
_entry.id   AF-A0A5S3UVU8-F1
#
_cell.length_a   1.000
_cell.length_b   1.000
_cell.length_c   1.000
_cell.angle_alpha   90.00
_cell.angle_beta   90.00
_cell.angle_gamma   90.00
#
_symmetry.space_group_name_H-M   'P 1'
#
loop_
_entity.id
_entity.type
_entity.pdbx_description
1 polymer ?
#
loop_
_entity_poly.entity_id
_entity_poly.type
_entity_poly.pdbx_seq_one_letter_code
_entity_poly.pdbx_strand_id
1 'polypeptide(L)'
;MLDGNDLKSVRKNAGISQTDMAKKLDCDRRTIINYEQGVCEPKASQLFRWLSACKIDLKPLASQLQAMKNSTFILLTVAYFTPDIMMSSYVAILGLFLVFGIFRRSSSITFTAIILLLTNLLEYASFQILVNFLAGLENKTAWHSSSIFLSQSLLSIFALMILINQKRIIKCTFLHSWKSSYSYSLVLTMTFAYFTALTAAAAVELILNRQYAFKSFNFIYTYYESFVYFGWAVVIATLITMSCEDVKSLK
;
A
#
# COMPACT_ATOMS: atom_id res chain seq x y z
N MET A 1 8.45 15.62 17.56
CA MET A 1 7.42 15.35 18.60
C MET A 1 7.46 16.52 19.56
N LEU A 2 6.29 16.98 20.02
CA LEU A 2 6.17 18.10 20.95
C LEU A 2 6.72 17.65 22.30
N ASP A 3 7.78 18.29 22.79
CA ASP A 3 8.49 17.84 24.00
C ASP A 3 7.86 18.40 25.29
N GLY A 4 8.33 17.94 26.46
CA GLY A 4 7.83 18.42 27.74
C GLY A 4 8.06 19.93 27.97
N ASN A 5 9.13 20.49 27.39
CA ASN A 5 9.42 21.92 27.47
C ASN A 5 8.47 22.74 26.59
N ASP A 6 8.06 22.21 25.44
CA ASP A 6 7.04 22.77 24.55
C ASP A 6 5.67 22.82 25.26
N LEU A 7 5.29 21.75 25.96
CA LEU A 7 4.04 21.73 26.74
C LEU A 7 4.04 22.81 27.83
N LYS A 8 5.18 22.95 28.50
CA LYS A 8 5.38 23.96 29.56
C LYS A 8 5.35 25.38 29.00
N SER A 9 5.97 25.63 27.85
CA SER A 9 6.00 26.95 27.21
C SER A 9 4.61 27.33 26.72
N VAL A 10 3.89 26.43 26.07
CA VAL A 10 2.51 26.60 25.61
C VAL A 10 1.57 26.94 26.77
N ARG A 11 1.67 26.20 27.89
CA ARG A 11 0.83 26.48 29.08
C ARG A 11 1.16 27.86 29.67
N LYS A 12 2.44 28.20 29.80
CA LYS A 12 2.87 29.49 30.34
C LYS A 12 2.43 30.66 29.46
N ASN A 13 2.54 30.52 28.13
CA ASN A 13 2.11 31.53 27.17
C ASN A 13 0.59 31.76 27.23
N ALA A 14 -0.19 30.72 27.56
CA ALA A 14 -1.61 30.84 27.81
C ALA A 14 -1.96 31.40 29.21
N GLY A 15 -0.97 31.67 30.06
CA GLY A 15 -1.16 32.22 31.42
C GLY A 15 -1.77 31.22 32.42
N ILE A 16 -1.71 29.91 32.16
CA ILE A 16 -2.37 28.89 32.98
C ILE A 16 -1.36 28.31 33.97
N SER A 17 -1.70 28.18 35.26
CA SER A 17 -0.84 27.51 36.24
C SER A 17 -0.88 25.97 36.10
N GLN A 18 0.10 25.25 36.66
CA GLN A 18 0.07 23.77 36.62
C GLN A 18 -1.18 23.21 37.33
N THR A 19 -1.61 23.85 38.42
CA THR A 19 -2.82 23.47 39.17
C THR A 19 -4.09 23.73 38.37
N ASP A 20 -4.15 24.82 37.63
CA ASP A 20 -5.33 25.13 36.81
C ASP A 20 -5.39 24.26 35.56
N MET A 21 -4.23 23.91 34.98
CA MET A 21 -4.16 22.95 33.89
C MET A 21 -4.60 21.56 34.34
N ALA A 22 -4.17 21.13 35.53
CA ALA A 22 -4.60 19.87 36.15
C ALA A 22 -6.13 19.81 36.30
N LYS A 23 -6.74 20.90 36.80
CA LYS A 23 -8.21 21.03 36.89
C LYS A 23 -8.91 20.98 35.53
N LYS A 24 -8.37 21.66 34.50
CA LYS A 24 -8.94 21.66 33.14
C LYS A 24 -8.85 20.29 32.44
N LEU A 25 -7.81 19.53 32.76
CA LEU A 25 -7.56 18.20 32.19
C LEU A 25 -8.16 17.06 33.01
N ASP A 26 -8.73 17.37 34.18
CA ASP A 26 -9.27 16.41 35.13
C ASP A 26 -8.23 15.34 35.52
N CYS A 27 -7.07 15.82 35.96
CA CYS A 27 -5.98 14.97 36.39
C CYS A 27 -5.20 15.59 37.55
N ASP A 28 -4.33 14.79 38.19
CA ASP A 28 -3.49 15.28 39.26
C ASP A 28 -2.42 16.26 38.76
N ARG A 29 -2.08 17.24 39.61
CA ARG A 29 -0.97 18.17 39.34
C ARG A 29 0.35 17.44 39.07
N ARG A 30 0.58 16.29 39.73
CA ARG A 30 1.78 15.47 39.50
C ARG A 30 1.86 14.95 38.06
N THR A 31 0.72 14.62 37.46
CA THR A 31 0.63 14.19 36.07
C THR A 31 1.05 15.30 35.11
N ILE A 32 0.62 16.54 35.37
CA ILE A 32 1.06 17.74 34.61
C ILE A 32 2.58 17.94 34.72
N ILE A 33 3.15 17.78 35.91
CA ILE A 33 4.60 17.89 36.12
C ILE A 33 5.35 16.81 35.33
N ASN A 34 4.87 15.57 35.38
CA ASN A 34 5.47 14.46 34.64
C ASN A 34 5.43 14.70 33.12
N TYR A 35 4.33 15.23 32.59
CA TYR A 35 4.22 15.61 31.17
C TYR A 35 5.21 16.71 30.79
N GLU A 36 5.33 17.76 31.61
CA GLU A 36 6.27 18.87 31.34
C GLU A 36 7.74 18.49 31.51
N GLN A 37 8.03 17.46 32.32
CA GLN A 37 9.38 16.93 32.51
C GLN A 37 9.74 15.84 31.50
N GLY A 38 8.80 15.43 30.63
CA GLY A 38 9.01 14.34 29.68
C GLY A 38 9.11 12.96 30.32
N VAL A 39 8.65 12.81 31.58
CA VAL A 39 8.65 11.52 32.30
C VAL A 39 7.60 10.57 31.72
N CYS A 40 6.48 11.11 31.24
CA CYS A 40 5.51 10.37 30.45
C CYS A 40 4.86 11.27 29.40
N GLU A 41 4.35 10.67 28.34
CA GLU A 41 3.68 11.41 27.27
C GLU A 41 2.15 11.47 27.52
N PRO A 42 1.50 12.62 27.28
CA PRO A 42 0.06 12.71 27.35
C PRO A 42 -0.57 11.90 26.21
N LYS A 43 -1.65 11.18 26.51
CA LYS A 43 -2.47 10.55 25.46
C LYS A 43 -2.94 11.62 24.47
N ALA A 44 -3.09 11.27 23.19
CA ALA A 44 -3.50 12.20 22.15
C ALA A 44 -4.76 13.01 22.54
N SER A 45 -5.77 12.37 23.14
CA SER A 45 -6.99 13.04 23.62
C SER A 45 -6.71 14.08 24.71
N GLN A 46 -5.79 13.81 25.64
CA GLN A 46 -5.39 14.78 26.66
C GLN A 46 -4.52 15.90 26.07
N LEU A 47 -3.65 15.59 25.11
CA LEU A 47 -2.87 16.60 24.38
C LEU A 47 -3.81 17.57 23.63
N PHE A 48 -4.84 17.07 22.95
CA PHE A 48 -5.85 17.93 22.31
C PHE A 48 -6.59 18.80 23.32
N ARG A 49 -6.98 18.25 24.47
CA ARG A 49 -7.60 19.04 25.56
C ARG A 49 -6.65 20.09 26.11
N TRP A 50 -5.35 19.79 26.22
CA TRP A 50 -4.31 20.73 26.67
C TRP A 50 -4.18 21.89 25.69
N LEU A 51 -4.04 21.61 24.40
CA LEU A 51 -3.91 22.62 23.36
C LEU A 51 -5.19 23.47 23.23
N SER A 52 -6.36 22.85 23.36
CA SER A 52 -7.67 23.53 23.42
C SER A 52 -7.76 24.45 24.65
N ALA A 53 -7.34 23.98 25.82
CA ALA A 53 -7.31 24.78 27.05
C ALA A 53 -6.38 26.00 26.92
N CYS A 54 -5.33 25.90 26.10
CA CYS A 54 -4.39 26.97 25.76
C CYS A 54 -4.87 27.86 24.59
N LYS A 55 -6.09 27.66 24.07
CA LYS A 55 -6.67 28.41 22.95
C LYS A 55 -5.83 28.39 21.66
N ILE A 56 -5.08 27.31 21.44
CA ILE A 56 -4.38 27.10 20.16
C ILE A 56 -5.43 26.72 19.12
N ASP A 57 -5.37 27.32 17.93
CA ASP A 57 -6.29 26.98 16.84
C ASP A 57 -6.00 25.56 16.34
N LEU A 58 -6.89 24.63 16.69
CA LEU A 58 -6.81 23.22 16.33
C LEU A 58 -7.46 22.91 14.97
N LYS A 59 -8.14 23.87 14.34
CA LYS A 59 -8.80 23.66 13.04
C LYS A 59 -7.86 23.16 11.95
N PRO A 60 -6.62 23.69 11.81
CA PRO A 60 -5.68 23.21 10.79
C PRO A 60 -5.21 21.78 11.05
N LEU A 61 -5.06 21.40 12.32
CA LEU A 61 -4.62 20.06 12.70
C LEU A 61 -5.75 19.04 12.56
N ALA A 62 -6.99 19.42 12.90
CA ALA A 62 -8.18 18.60 12.71
C ALA A 62 -8.47 18.34 11.24
N SER A 63 -8.30 19.34 10.36
CA SER A 63 -8.48 19.17 8.91
C SER A 63 -7.42 18.24 8.31
N GLN A 64 -6.16 18.32 8.76
CA GLN A 64 -5.10 17.39 8.35
C GLN A 64 -5.39 15.95 8.82
N LEU A 65 -5.87 15.77 10.06
CA LEU A 65 -6.28 14.46 10.57
C LEU A 65 -7.48 13.90 9.82
N GLN A 66 -8.45 14.73 9.47
CA GLN A 66 -9.62 14.33 8.70
C GLN A 66 -9.24 13.94 7.26
N ALA A 67 -8.30 14.65 6.65
CA ALA A 67 -7.73 14.27 5.35
C ALA A 67 -7.02 12.92 5.41
N MET A 68 -6.18 12.68 6.44
CA MET A 68 -5.54 11.37 6.64
C MET A 68 -6.54 10.24 6.90
N LYS A 69 -7.61 10.53 7.67
CA LYS A 69 -8.68 9.56 7.94
C LYS A 69 -9.43 9.19 6.65
N ASN A 70 -9.69 10.15 5.77
CA ASN A 70 -10.36 9.88 4.50
C ASN A 70 -9.47 9.06 3.54
N SER A 71 -8.16 9.33 3.49
CA SER A 71 -7.21 8.51 2.72
C SER A 71 -7.09 7.07 3.24
N THR A 72 -7.10 6.88 4.57
CA THR A 72 -7.14 5.54 5.17
C THR A 72 -8.48 4.84 4.98
N PHE A 73 -9.60 5.58 4.93
CA PHE A 73 -10.93 5.02 4.67
C PHE A 73 -11.05 4.47 3.24
N ILE A 74 -10.45 5.12 2.25
CA ILE A 74 -10.37 4.59 0.87
C ILE A 74 -9.59 3.28 0.84
N LEU A 75 -8.47 3.19 1.57
CA LEU A 75 -7.71 1.94 1.72
C LEU A 75 -8.55 0.84 2.41
N LEU A 76 -9.38 1.23 3.39
CA LEU A 76 -10.25 0.33 4.15
C LEU A 76 -11.46 -0.17 3.36
N THR A 77 -12.02 0.63 2.45
CA THR A 77 -13.16 0.20 1.61
C THR A 77 -12.80 -0.92 0.64
N VAL A 78 -11.51 -1.05 0.27
CA VAL A 78 -11.03 -2.17 -0.54
C VAL A 78 -10.87 -3.44 0.31
N ALA A 79 -10.67 -3.32 1.62
CA ALA A 79 -10.53 -4.44 2.55
C ALA A 79 -11.85 -5.17 2.87
N TYR A 80 -13.00 -4.68 2.40
CA TYR A 80 -14.31 -5.32 2.65
C TYR A 80 -14.69 -6.36 1.59
N PHE A 81 -13.97 -6.41 0.47
CA PHE A 81 -14.20 -7.41 -0.57
C PHE A 81 -13.43 -8.68 -0.26
N THR A 82 -14.07 -9.83 -0.46
CA THR A 82 -13.38 -11.11 -0.36
C THR A 82 -12.33 -11.23 -1.47
N PRO A 83 -11.16 -11.87 -1.20
CA PRO A 83 -10.09 -12.00 -2.18
C PRO A 83 -10.52 -12.63 -3.51
N ASP A 84 -11.45 -13.58 -3.46
CA ASP A 84 -11.97 -14.26 -4.66
C ASP A 84 -12.72 -13.32 -5.60
N ILE A 85 -13.53 -12.41 -5.05
CA ILE A 85 -14.28 -11.43 -5.82
C ILE A 85 -13.32 -10.41 -6.43
N MET A 86 -12.36 -9.91 -5.64
CA MET A 86 -11.36 -8.96 -6.13
C MET A 86 -10.53 -9.54 -7.27
N MET A 87 -9.98 -10.75 -7.09
CA MET A 87 -9.18 -11.40 -8.13
C MET A 87 -9.98 -11.63 -9.41
N SER A 88 -11.21 -12.16 -9.29
CA SER A 88 -12.08 -12.40 -10.44
C SER A 88 -12.41 -11.10 -11.17
N SER A 89 -12.71 -10.03 -10.43
CA SER A 89 -13.00 -8.72 -11.02
C SER A 89 -11.77 -8.12 -11.72
N TYR A 90 -10.58 -8.25 -11.13
CA TYR A 90 -9.34 -7.75 -11.71
C TYR A 90 -9.02 -8.45 -13.04
N VAL A 91 -9.08 -9.79 -13.06
CA VAL A 91 -8.86 -10.58 -14.29
C VAL A 91 -9.92 -10.26 -15.36
N ALA A 92 -11.18 -10.10 -14.97
CA ALA A 92 -12.24 -9.71 -15.90
C ALA A 92 -11.98 -8.32 -16.54
N ILE A 93 -11.54 -7.34 -15.74
CA ILE A 93 -11.20 -6.00 -16.23
C ILE A 93 -10.01 -6.07 -17.19
N LEU A 94 -8.96 -6.83 -16.87
CA LEU A 94 -7.83 -7.05 -17.78
C LEU A 94 -8.27 -7.69 -19.11
N GLY A 95 -9.19 -8.67 -19.04
CA GLY A 95 -9.81 -9.29 -20.22
C GLY A 95 -10.58 -8.30 -21.09
N LEU A 96 -11.32 -7.37 -20.48
CA LEU A 96 -12.02 -6.30 -21.21
C LEU A 96 -11.03 -5.37 -21.93
N PHE A 97 -9.92 -4.99 -21.29
CA PHE A 97 -8.88 -4.18 -21.93
C PHE A 97 -8.17 -4.92 -23.06
N LEU A 98 -8.00 -6.24 -22.95
CA LEU A 98 -7.48 -7.06 -24.05
C LEU A 98 -8.41 -7.00 -25.26
N VAL A 99 -9.71 -7.27 -25.07
CA VAL A 99 -10.71 -7.19 -26.14
C VAL A 99 -10.76 -5.79 -26.74
N PHE A 100 -10.74 -4.75 -25.90
CA PHE A 100 -10.68 -3.36 -26.35
C PHE A 100 -9.43 -3.10 -27.22
N GLY A 101 -8.26 -3.51 -26.76
CA GLY A 101 -7.00 -3.36 -27.49
C GLY A 101 -7.03 -4.04 -28.86
N ILE A 102 -7.57 -5.26 -28.93
CA ILE A 102 -7.72 -6.01 -30.18
C ILE A 102 -8.68 -5.30 -31.15
N PHE A 103 -9.86 -4.89 -30.67
CA PHE A 103 -10.86 -4.21 -31.49
C PHE A 103 -10.34 -2.88 -32.05
N ARG A 104 -9.59 -2.14 -31.23
CA ARG A 104 -8.95 -0.87 -31.58
C ARG A 104 -7.66 -1.03 -32.39
N ARG A 105 -7.18 -2.27 -32.58
CA ARG A 105 -5.87 -2.59 -33.16
C ARG A 105 -4.71 -1.84 -32.47
N SER A 106 -4.87 -1.54 -31.17
CA SER A 106 -3.85 -0.87 -30.38
C SER A 106 -2.88 -1.91 -29.84
N SER A 107 -1.72 -2.07 -30.50
CA SER A 107 -0.70 -3.06 -30.10
C SER A 107 -0.20 -2.84 -28.68
N SER A 108 -0.19 -1.59 -28.19
CA SER A 108 0.30 -1.26 -26.85
C SER A 108 -0.64 -1.78 -25.76
N ILE A 109 -1.92 -1.43 -25.83
CA ILE A 109 -2.92 -1.88 -24.84
C ILE A 109 -3.05 -3.41 -24.89
N THR A 110 -3.09 -3.97 -26.10
CA THR A 110 -3.17 -5.42 -26.31
C THR A 110 -1.99 -6.14 -25.65
N PHE A 111 -0.77 -5.71 -25.92
CA PHE A 111 0.44 -6.33 -25.37
C PHE A 111 0.50 -6.21 -23.85
N THR A 112 0.21 -5.01 -23.31
CA THR A 112 0.19 -4.79 -21.86
C THR A 112 -0.85 -5.68 -21.18
N ALA A 113 -2.08 -5.76 -21.71
CA ALA A 113 -3.13 -6.62 -21.16
C ALA A 113 -2.74 -8.11 -21.22
N ILE A 114 -2.14 -8.58 -22.33
CA ILE A 114 -1.64 -9.96 -22.47
C ILE A 114 -0.58 -10.27 -21.41
N ILE A 115 0.43 -9.41 -21.24
CA ILE A 115 1.46 -9.63 -20.22
C ILE A 115 0.83 -9.72 -18.84
N LEU A 116 -0.03 -8.77 -18.48
CA LEU A 116 -0.64 -8.74 -17.17
C LEU A 116 -1.47 -10.01 -16.91
N LEU A 117 -2.27 -10.45 -17.88
CA LEU A 117 -3.01 -11.70 -17.79
C LEU A 117 -2.10 -12.92 -17.65
N LEU A 118 -1.04 -13.00 -18.47
CA LEU A 118 -0.08 -14.09 -18.43
C LEU A 118 0.66 -14.15 -17.09
N THR A 119 1.07 -13.00 -16.55
CA THR A 119 1.70 -12.91 -15.23
C THR A 119 0.76 -13.39 -14.13
N ASN A 120 -0.51 -12.97 -14.14
CA ASN A 120 -1.50 -13.45 -13.16
C ASN A 120 -1.75 -14.96 -13.26
N LEU A 121 -1.86 -15.48 -14.49
CA LEU A 121 -2.02 -16.92 -14.71
C LEU A 121 -0.81 -17.70 -14.20
N LEU A 122 0.40 -17.21 -14.47
CA LEU A 122 1.63 -17.83 -14.01
C LEU A 122 1.74 -17.79 -12.48
N GLU A 123 1.33 -16.69 -11.85
CA GLU A 123 1.28 -16.57 -10.39
C GLU A 123 0.30 -17.56 -9.78
N TYR A 124 -0.93 -17.63 -10.29
CA TYR A 124 -1.92 -18.59 -9.82
C TYR A 124 -1.44 -20.04 -9.97
N ALA A 125 -0.92 -20.41 -11.14
CA ALA A 125 -0.41 -21.75 -11.39
C ALA A 125 0.76 -22.10 -10.46
N SER A 126 1.70 -21.18 -10.29
CA SER A 126 2.87 -21.36 -9.41
C SER A 126 2.44 -21.51 -7.95
N PHE A 127 1.47 -20.70 -7.50
CA PHE A 127 0.91 -20.78 -6.16
C PHE A 127 0.26 -22.14 -5.90
N GLN A 128 -0.57 -22.62 -6.82
CA GLN A 128 -1.23 -23.93 -6.69
C GLN A 128 -0.21 -25.08 -6.63
N ILE A 129 0.80 -25.07 -7.50
CA ILE A 129 1.88 -26.07 -7.50
C ILE A 129 2.61 -26.04 -6.15
N LEU A 130 2.96 -24.85 -5.66
CA LEU A 130 3.68 -24.69 -4.40
C LEU A 130 2.85 -25.15 -3.20
N VAL A 131 1.57 -24.78 -3.13
CA VAL A 131 0.67 -25.19 -2.05
C VAL A 131 0.49 -26.70 -2.04
N ASN A 132 0.29 -27.33 -3.20
CA ASN A 132 0.16 -28.79 -3.30
C ASN A 132 1.45 -29.50 -2.88
N PHE A 133 2.61 -28.99 -3.31
CA PHE A 133 3.91 -29.52 -2.90
C PHE A 133 4.11 -29.42 -1.38
N LEU A 134 3.78 -28.26 -0.81
CA LEU A 134 3.90 -27.98 0.61
C LEU A 134 2.91 -28.80 1.46
N ALA A 135 1.70 -29.06 0.97
CA ALA A 135 0.70 -29.91 1.64
C ALA A 135 1.18 -31.37 1.81
N GLY A 136 2.02 -31.85 0.90
CA GLY A 136 2.66 -33.17 0.99
C GLY A 136 3.81 -33.27 2.01
N LEU A 137 4.26 -32.14 2.59
CA LEU A 137 5.34 -32.11 3.58
C LEU A 137 4.75 -32.06 5.00
N GLU A 138 4.71 -33.22 5.65
CA GLU A 138 3.91 -33.56 6.84
C GLU A 138 4.16 -32.73 8.12
N ASN A 139 5.09 -31.76 8.18
CA ASN A 139 5.42 -31.19 9.52
C ASN A 139 6.02 -29.77 9.67
N LYS A 140 5.83 -28.79 8.78
CA LYS A 140 6.38 -27.44 9.03
C LYS A 140 5.55 -26.26 8.51
N THR A 141 4.35 -26.06 9.05
CA THR A 141 3.39 -24.98 8.70
C THR A 141 3.98 -23.59 8.46
N ALA A 142 5.10 -23.23 9.08
CA ALA A 142 5.65 -21.89 8.97
C ALA A 142 6.92 -21.76 8.08
N TRP A 143 7.39 -22.82 7.43
CA TRP A 143 8.14 -22.65 6.18
C TRP A 143 7.21 -22.42 5.00
N HIS A 144 5.97 -22.89 5.08
CA HIS A 144 4.97 -22.77 4.01
C HIS A 144 4.68 -21.31 3.67
N SER A 145 4.34 -20.48 4.65
CA SER A 145 3.99 -19.07 4.42
C SER A 145 5.16 -18.21 3.91
N SER A 146 6.37 -18.36 4.45
CA SER A 146 7.55 -17.64 3.94
C SER A 146 7.89 -18.05 2.50
N SER A 147 7.74 -19.35 2.18
CA SER A 147 8.03 -19.86 0.84
C SER A 147 7.05 -19.32 -0.20
N ILE A 148 5.79 -19.13 0.20
CA ILE A 148 4.77 -18.48 -0.64
C ILE A 148 5.19 -17.05 -1.00
N PHE A 149 5.50 -16.19 -0.02
CA PHE A 149 5.89 -14.81 -0.31
C PHE A 149 7.20 -14.70 -1.11
N LEU A 150 8.16 -15.58 -0.86
CA LEU A 150 9.38 -15.69 -1.67
C LEU A 150 9.09 -16.04 -3.13
N SER A 151 8.19 -17.01 -3.36
CA SER A 151 7.79 -17.39 -4.72
C SER A 151 7.07 -16.24 -5.46
N GLN A 152 6.21 -15.50 -4.77
CA GLN A 152 5.52 -14.32 -5.32
C GLN A 152 6.50 -13.19 -5.65
N SER A 153 7.52 -13.00 -4.81
CA SER A 153 8.57 -12.02 -5.06
C SER A 153 9.37 -12.37 -6.33
N LEU A 154 9.74 -13.64 -6.52
CA LEU A 154 10.44 -14.10 -7.73
C LEU A 154 9.61 -13.88 -9.00
N LEU A 155 8.31 -14.16 -8.95
CA LEU A 155 7.41 -13.93 -10.09
C LEU A 155 7.22 -12.44 -10.38
N SER A 156 7.15 -11.61 -9.33
CA SER A 156 7.11 -10.15 -9.46
C SER A 156 8.38 -9.60 -10.10
N ILE A 157 9.55 -10.12 -9.73
CA ILE A 157 10.84 -9.79 -10.35
C ILE A 157 10.86 -10.23 -11.82
N PHE A 158 10.37 -11.43 -12.13
CA PHE A 158 10.29 -11.90 -13.51
C PHE A 158 9.42 -10.98 -14.38
N ALA A 159 8.24 -10.60 -13.87
CA ALA A 159 7.35 -9.65 -14.55
C ALA A 159 7.99 -8.25 -14.68
N LEU A 160 8.69 -7.78 -13.66
CA LEU A 160 9.46 -6.53 -13.69
C LEU A 160 10.51 -6.56 -14.81
N MET A 161 11.25 -7.67 -14.95
CA MET A 161 12.27 -7.84 -16.00
C MET A 161 11.66 -7.83 -17.41
N ILE A 162 10.47 -8.42 -17.58
CA ILE A 162 9.72 -8.34 -18.84
C ILE A 162 9.34 -6.88 -19.14
N LEU A 163 8.81 -6.15 -18.16
CA LEU A 163 8.37 -4.76 -18.34
C LEU A 163 9.52 -3.79 -18.57
N ILE A 164 10.68 -3.98 -17.94
CA ILE A 164 11.89 -3.21 -18.23
C ILE A 164 12.32 -3.41 -19.69
N ASN A 165 12.25 -4.66 -20.18
CA ASN A 165 12.65 -5.01 -21.53
C ASN A 165 11.52 -4.91 -22.56
N GLN A 166 10.36 -4.37 -22.19
CA GLN A 166 9.14 -4.44 -23.02
C GLN A 166 9.37 -3.90 -24.43
N LYS A 167 10.04 -2.75 -24.58
CA LYS A 167 10.30 -2.13 -25.89
C LYS A 167 11.03 -3.08 -26.85
N ARG A 168 11.99 -3.86 -26.34
CA ARG A 168 12.73 -4.85 -27.13
C ARG A 168 11.83 -6.00 -27.51
N ILE A 169 11.07 -6.53 -26.56
CA ILE A 169 10.16 -7.66 -26.75
C ILE A 169 9.12 -7.33 -27.82
N ILE A 170 8.49 -6.16 -27.73
CA ILE A 170 7.42 -5.74 -28.63
C ILE A 170 7.94 -5.52 -30.05
N LYS A 171 9.12 -4.92 -30.20
CA LYS A 171 9.77 -4.77 -31.51
C LYS A 171 9.97 -6.14 -32.18
N CYS A 172 10.35 -7.16 -31.41
CA CYS A 172 10.51 -8.53 -31.91
C CYS A 172 9.17 -9.21 -32.21
N THR A 173 8.10 -8.97 -31.43
CA THR A 173 6.82 -9.69 -31.58
C THR A 173 5.87 -9.07 -32.59
N PHE A 174 5.75 -7.73 -32.62
CA PHE A 174 4.72 -7.07 -33.41
C PHE A 174 5.22 -6.43 -34.71
N LEU A 175 6.53 -6.46 -34.99
CA LEU A 175 7.17 -5.90 -36.21
C LEU A 175 6.77 -4.44 -36.55
N HIS A 176 6.09 -3.75 -35.65
CA HIS A 176 5.47 -2.45 -35.84
C HIS A 176 6.04 -1.44 -34.86
N SER A 177 6.16 -0.17 -35.29
CA SER A 177 6.75 0.88 -34.45
C SER A 177 5.83 1.20 -33.28
N TRP A 178 6.25 0.78 -32.09
CA TRP A 178 5.62 1.14 -30.82
C TRP A 178 5.57 2.67 -30.66
N LYS A 179 4.35 3.22 -30.64
CA LYS A 179 4.07 4.64 -30.41
C LYS A 179 3.65 4.96 -28.97
N SER A 180 3.87 4.07 -27.97
CA SER A 180 3.44 4.42 -26.61
C SER A 180 4.35 5.46 -25.96
N SER A 181 3.70 6.33 -25.20
CA SER A 181 4.35 7.26 -24.29
C SER A 181 5.21 6.48 -23.28
N TYR A 182 6.45 6.92 -23.10
CA TYR A 182 7.43 6.34 -22.16
C TYR A 182 6.89 6.28 -20.71
N SER A 183 5.96 7.17 -20.38
CA SER A 183 5.38 7.32 -19.05
C SER A 183 4.62 6.07 -18.57
N TYR A 184 3.86 5.38 -19.43
CA TYR A 184 3.06 4.20 -19.01
C TYR A 184 3.92 2.99 -18.68
N SER A 185 4.93 2.77 -19.52
CA SER A 185 5.96 1.76 -19.29
C SER A 185 6.60 1.97 -17.93
N LEU A 186 6.94 3.21 -17.57
CA LEU A 186 7.55 3.53 -16.29
C LEU A 186 6.61 3.25 -15.11
N VAL A 187 5.35 3.68 -15.19
CA VAL A 187 4.36 3.46 -14.12
C VAL A 187 4.15 1.96 -13.87
N LEU A 188 4.00 1.15 -14.93
CA LEU A 188 3.87 -0.30 -14.80
C LEU A 188 5.13 -0.94 -14.19
N THR A 189 6.32 -0.56 -14.66
CA THR A 189 7.59 -1.03 -14.08
C THR A 189 7.69 -0.70 -12.59
N MET A 190 7.35 0.54 -12.20
CA MET A 190 7.37 0.94 -10.79
C MET A 190 6.32 0.20 -9.96
N THR A 191 5.18 -0.15 -10.55
CA THR A 191 4.13 -0.94 -9.88
C THR A 191 4.61 -2.36 -9.59
N PHE A 192 5.34 -2.99 -10.51
CA PHE A 192 5.92 -4.33 -10.26
C PHE A 192 7.15 -4.30 -9.34
N ALA A 193 7.91 -3.20 -9.34
CA ALA A 193 8.93 -2.96 -8.32
C ALA A 193 8.29 -2.83 -6.92
N TYR A 194 7.14 -2.15 -6.85
CA TYR A 194 6.34 -2.07 -5.62
C TYR A 194 5.86 -3.45 -5.14
N PHE A 195 5.29 -4.29 -6.02
CA PHE A 195 4.88 -5.66 -5.64
C PHE A 195 6.06 -6.51 -5.17
N THR A 196 7.22 -6.38 -5.82
CA THR A 196 8.46 -7.06 -5.43
C THR A 196 8.89 -6.64 -4.02
N ALA A 197 8.90 -5.33 -3.75
CA ALA A 197 9.25 -4.80 -2.44
C ALA A 197 8.24 -5.23 -1.37
N LEU A 198 6.94 -5.20 -1.67
CA LEU A 198 5.87 -5.59 -0.76
C LEU A 198 5.98 -7.07 -0.34
N THR A 199 6.11 -7.98 -1.31
CA THR A 199 6.27 -9.42 -1.07
C THR A 199 7.56 -9.76 -0.33
N ALA A 200 8.67 -9.10 -0.67
CA ALA A 200 9.93 -9.26 0.06
C ALA A 200 9.82 -8.76 1.50
N ALA A 201 9.20 -7.61 1.72
CA ALA A 201 9.01 -7.05 3.06
C ALA A 201 8.06 -7.92 3.90
N ALA A 202 6.99 -8.46 3.31
CA ALA A 202 6.11 -9.44 3.97
C ALA A 202 6.86 -10.71 4.37
N ALA A 203 7.73 -11.23 3.49
CA ALA A 203 8.57 -12.39 3.80
C ALA A 203 9.54 -12.10 4.98
N VAL A 204 10.19 -10.94 4.97
CA VAL A 204 11.11 -10.50 6.04
C VAL A 204 10.36 -10.31 7.35
N GLU A 205 9.21 -9.64 7.34
CA GLU A 205 8.36 -9.44 8.53
C GLU A 205 7.97 -10.79 9.15
N LEU A 206 7.57 -11.77 8.33
CA LEU A 206 7.20 -13.11 8.81
C LEU A 206 8.40 -13.86 9.44
N ILE A 207 9.58 -13.74 8.83
CA ILE A 207 10.82 -14.34 9.35
C ILE A 207 11.20 -13.70 10.69
N LEU A 208 11.16 -12.36 10.78
CA LEU A 208 11.53 -11.61 11.98
C LEU A 208 10.58 -11.86 13.15
N ASN A 209 9.26 -11.79 12.91
CA ASN A 209 8.27 -12.05 13.95
C ASN A 209 8.41 -13.48 14.49
N ARG A 210 8.80 -14.43 13.64
CA ARG A 210 8.98 -15.83 14.05
C ARG A 210 10.30 -16.10 14.77
N GLN A 211 11.43 -15.57 14.29
CA GLN A 211 12.74 -15.82 14.90
C GLN A 211 12.93 -15.05 16.21
N TYR A 212 12.36 -13.85 16.31
CA TYR A 212 12.65 -12.91 17.39
C TYR A 212 11.41 -12.50 18.20
N ALA A 213 10.24 -13.09 17.91
CA ALA A 213 8.96 -12.80 18.58
C ALA A 213 8.57 -11.30 18.58
N PHE A 214 8.97 -10.55 17.55
CA PHE A 214 8.62 -9.14 17.36
C PHE A 214 7.14 -8.96 16.99
N LYS A 215 6.23 -9.19 17.96
CA LYS A 215 4.78 -9.05 17.78
C LYS A 215 4.33 -7.62 17.43
N SER A 216 5.15 -6.62 17.71
CA SER A 216 4.88 -5.22 17.39
C SER A 216 5.04 -4.88 15.90
N PHE A 217 5.63 -5.79 15.10
CA PHE A 217 5.92 -5.58 13.69
C PHE A 217 5.11 -6.56 12.83
N ASN A 218 3.80 -6.31 12.72
CA ASN A 218 2.84 -7.10 11.92
C ASN A 218 2.08 -6.24 10.90
N PHE A 219 2.60 -5.05 10.60
CA PHE A 219 1.88 -4.05 9.82
C PHE A 219 1.69 -4.50 8.37
N ILE A 220 2.76 -5.01 7.74
CA ILE A 220 2.70 -5.39 6.33
C ILE A 220 1.80 -6.61 6.16
N TYR A 221 1.93 -7.61 7.03
CA TYR A 221 1.09 -8.80 6.99
C TYR A 221 -0.40 -8.47 7.20
N THR A 222 -0.72 -7.58 8.15
CA THR A 222 -2.10 -7.18 8.46
C THR A 222 -2.79 -6.47 7.31
N TYR A 223 -2.05 -5.64 6.56
CA TYR A 223 -2.60 -4.84 5.46
C TYR A 223 -2.16 -5.33 4.08
N TYR A 224 -1.61 -6.54 3.98
CA TYR A 224 -1.01 -7.06 2.75
C TYR A 224 -1.99 -7.04 1.58
N GLU A 225 -3.20 -7.54 1.78
CA GLU A 225 -4.25 -7.56 0.75
C GLU A 225 -4.59 -6.15 0.25
N SER A 226 -4.76 -5.20 1.17
CA SER A 226 -5.05 -3.80 0.81
C SER A 226 -3.92 -3.18 -0.02
N PHE A 227 -2.67 -3.51 0.29
CA PHE A 227 -1.51 -3.07 -0.49
C PHE A 227 -1.46 -3.71 -1.88
N VAL A 228 -1.79 -5.00 -1.99
CA VAL A 228 -1.90 -5.68 -3.29
C VAL A 228 -2.99 -5.01 -4.15
N TYR A 229 -4.17 -4.76 -3.57
CA TYR A 229 -5.27 -4.15 -4.29
C TYR A 229 -4.98 -2.70 -4.72
N PHE A 230 -4.22 -1.96 -3.91
CA PHE A 230 -3.73 -0.64 -4.32
C PHE A 230 -2.89 -0.74 -5.60
N GLY A 231 -1.97 -1.70 -5.67
CA GLY A 231 -1.17 -1.93 -6.87
C GLY A 231 -2.05 -2.30 -8.09
N TRP A 232 -3.07 -3.15 -7.92
CA TRP A 232 -4.02 -3.48 -8.98
C TRP A 232 -4.81 -2.27 -9.46
N ALA A 233 -5.24 -1.39 -8.55
CA ALA A 233 -5.91 -0.14 -8.91
C ALA A 233 -5.01 0.77 -9.76
N VAL A 234 -3.71 0.86 -9.45
CA VAL A 234 -2.73 1.61 -10.26
C VAL A 234 -2.57 0.99 -11.66
N VAL A 235 -2.53 -0.34 -11.77
CA VAL A 235 -2.49 -1.03 -13.08
C VAL A 235 -3.74 -0.71 -13.90
N ILE A 236 -4.92 -0.83 -13.32
CA ILE A 236 -6.20 -0.52 -14.00
C ILE A 236 -6.23 0.95 -14.42
N ALA A 237 -5.86 1.88 -13.54
CA ALA A 237 -5.82 3.31 -13.85
C ALA A 237 -4.87 3.61 -15.01
N THR A 238 -3.74 2.90 -15.09
CA THR A 238 -2.79 3.01 -16.20
C THR A 238 -3.43 2.54 -17.51
N LEU A 239 -4.13 1.40 -17.52
CA LEU A 239 -4.85 0.89 -18.70
C LEU A 239 -6.01 1.79 -19.15
N ILE A 240 -6.75 2.37 -18.21
CA ILE A 240 -7.79 3.38 -18.49
C ILE A 240 -7.14 4.58 -19.18
N THR A 241 -6.03 5.09 -18.64
CA THR A 241 -5.35 6.26 -19.20
C THR A 241 -4.82 6.00 -20.61
N MET A 242 -4.17 4.84 -20.82
CA MET A 242 -3.73 4.40 -22.14
C MET A 242 -4.90 4.32 -23.14
N SER A 243 -6.04 3.77 -22.71
CA SER A 243 -7.24 3.67 -23.55
C SER A 243 -7.85 5.03 -23.87
N CYS A 244 -7.90 5.95 -22.91
CA CYS A 244 -8.40 7.30 -23.12
C CYS A 244 -7.53 8.10 -24.11
N GLU A 245 -6.22 7.94 -24.07
CA GLU A 245 -5.31 8.59 -25.04
C GLU A 245 -5.43 7.99 -26.44
N ASP A 246 -5.55 6.67 -26.54
CA ASP A 246 -5.79 5.98 -27.81
C ASP A 246 -7.08 6.51 -28.48
N VAL A 247 -8.14 6.73 -27.70
CA VAL A 247 -9.39 7.34 -28.19
C VAL A 247 -9.20 8.79 -28.64
N LYS A 248 -8.44 9.59 -27.89
CA LYS A 248 -8.18 11.01 -28.25
C LYS A 248 -7.37 11.14 -29.54
N SER A 249 -6.45 10.22 -29.81
CA SER A 249 -5.59 10.27 -31.00
C SER A 249 -6.31 10.14 -32.36
N LEU A 250 -7.60 9.82 -32.35
CA LEU A 250 -8.45 9.72 -33.56
C LEU A 250 -9.33 10.96 -33.82
N LYS A 251 -9.41 11.89 -32.87
CA LYS A 251 -10.12 13.17 -33.03
C LYS A 251 -9.16 14.24 -33.52
#